data_AF-A0AAV0P9H1-F1
#
_entry.id   AF-A0AAV0P9H1-F1
#
_cell.length_a   1.000
_cell.length_b   1.000
_cell.length_c   1.000
_cell.angle_alpha   90.00
_cell.angle_beta   90.00
_cell.angle_gamma   90.00
#
_symmetry.space_group_name_H-M   'P 1'
#
loop_
_entity.id
_entity.type
_entity.pdbx_description
1 polymer ?
#
loop_
_entity_poly.entity_id
_entity_poly.type
_entity_poly.pdbx_seq_one_letter_code
_entity_poly.pdbx_strand_id
1 'polypeptide(L)'
;MFRLPVFYKQRDNMFHPAWAWSLASFLLRVPYSIIESVIWSAVVYYSVGFAPEIWRFFRYVLLLFSVHQMALGMFRTLASVARDMVVATTFASVCLLIIISSAMVKPWWAWAFWVSPLTYAQRAISVNEFGADRWMKSSTTGNGTVGDNVLKNHSLPTDDRWYWLGVGVLLTYALFLNVVVTLALAFLHPIRTAILTFWFLCSSGDRKKKASETSMEKVGRRGMILPFQPLVMAFRNVNYFVDMPKEMRRGKSETRLQLLSEVSGVFSPLVGLPGSSGLSREQRKRLTIAVELVANPSIIFMDEPTSGLDARAAAVVMRTVRNTVDTGRTVVCTIHQPSIDIFESFDEMLLMKQGGKIIYGGQLGLHSRTLVDYFQTIMLNSPLCLQFIPVWWIWFYYICPVAWTLQGIISSQLGDVETVIEGPGFRGSVKDYLKENYGYGTKMVGPSIAVLVGFNVLFFSAFAASVKFINFQRR
;
A
#
# COMPACT_ATOMS: atom_id res chain seq x y z
N MET A 1 5.53 4.75 -6.47
CA MET A 1 6.01 4.73 -5.07
C MET A 1 6.55 3.36 -4.66
N PHE A 2 5.88 2.25 -4.97
CA PHE A 2 6.34 0.87 -4.67
C PHE A 2 7.77 0.51 -5.11
N ARG A 3 8.33 1.22 -6.10
CA ARG A 3 9.71 1.04 -6.58
C ARG A 3 10.75 1.92 -5.90
N LEU A 4 10.39 2.85 -4.99
CA LEU A 4 11.36 3.72 -4.31
C LEU A 4 12.40 2.94 -3.48
N PRO A 5 12.05 1.86 -2.74
CA PRO A 5 13.06 1.08 -2.03
C PRO A 5 14.08 0.43 -2.96
N VAL A 6 13.63 -0.04 -4.14
CA VAL A 6 14.50 -0.58 -5.18
C VAL A 6 15.39 0.51 -5.77
N PHE A 7 14.83 1.69 -6.03
CA PHE A 7 15.57 2.84 -6.51
C PHE A 7 16.69 3.26 -5.53
N TYR A 8 16.39 3.40 -4.24
CA TYR A 8 17.40 3.76 -3.24
C TYR A 8 18.52 2.71 -3.20
N LYS A 9 18.18 1.42 -3.26
CA LYS A 9 19.16 0.34 -3.35
C LYS A 9 20.03 0.45 -4.63
N GLN A 10 19.44 0.78 -5.77
CA GLN A 10 20.17 0.92 -7.04
C GLN A 10 21.08 2.15 -7.06
N ARG A 11 20.60 3.27 -6.51
CA ARG A 11 21.36 4.52 -6.35
C ARG A 11 22.55 4.31 -5.41
N ASP A 12 22.33 3.68 -4.26
CA ASP A 12 23.37 3.46 -3.25
C ASP A 12 24.45 2.48 -3.76
N ASN A 13 24.10 1.59 -4.71
CA ASN A 13 25.04 0.73 -5.44
C ASN A 13 25.61 1.38 -6.72
N MET A 14 25.37 2.67 -6.95
CA MET A 14 25.85 3.46 -8.10
C MET A 14 25.48 2.91 -9.50
N PHE A 15 24.36 2.18 -9.65
CA PHE A 15 23.95 1.67 -10.96
C PHE A 15 23.53 2.77 -11.95
N HIS A 16 22.87 3.82 -11.48
CA HIS A 16 22.48 4.98 -12.29
C HIS A 16 22.24 6.22 -11.42
N PRO A 17 22.42 7.44 -11.95
CA PRO A 17 22.12 8.67 -11.22
C PRO A 17 20.61 8.88 -11.01
N ALA A 18 20.24 9.69 -10.02
CA ALA A 18 18.84 9.95 -9.67
C ALA A 18 18.05 10.63 -10.82
N TRP A 19 18.70 11.49 -11.60
CA TRP A 19 18.07 12.20 -12.72
C TRP A 19 17.65 11.27 -13.85
N ALA A 20 18.44 10.21 -14.12
CA ALA A 20 18.12 9.25 -15.18
C ALA A 20 16.81 8.50 -14.88
N TRP A 21 16.63 8.10 -13.62
CA TRP A 21 15.39 7.46 -13.17
C TRP A 21 14.19 8.41 -13.16
N SER A 22 14.39 9.64 -12.66
CA SER A 22 13.34 10.66 -12.57
C SER A 22 12.82 11.06 -13.96
N LEU A 23 13.74 11.36 -14.88
CA LEU A 23 13.42 11.76 -16.25
C LEU A 23 12.74 10.65 -17.03
N ALA A 24 13.26 9.41 -16.98
CA ALA A 24 12.63 8.27 -17.63
C ALA A 24 11.21 8.02 -17.09
N SER A 25 11.03 8.15 -15.77
CA SER A 25 9.72 7.99 -15.13
C SER A 25 8.73 9.10 -15.51
N PHE A 26 9.20 10.31 -15.80
CA PHE A 26 8.37 11.42 -16.26
C PHE A 26 7.97 11.23 -17.73
N LEU A 27 8.94 10.94 -18.61
CA LEU A 27 8.70 10.75 -20.05
C LEU A 27 7.72 9.60 -20.32
N LEU A 28 7.84 8.48 -19.61
CA LEU A 28 6.92 7.35 -19.76
C LEU A 28 5.46 7.66 -19.37
N ARG A 29 5.21 8.76 -18.65
CA ARG A 29 3.86 9.16 -18.22
C ARG A 29 3.20 10.16 -19.15
N VAL A 30 3.97 10.87 -19.98
CA VAL A 30 3.43 11.87 -20.92
C VAL A 30 2.39 11.24 -21.88
N PRO A 31 2.65 10.09 -22.54
CA PRO A 31 1.67 9.48 -23.44
C PRO A 31 0.37 9.09 -22.73
N TYR A 32 0.49 8.53 -21.51
CA TYR A 32 -0.68 8.15 -20.71
C TYR A 32 -1.54 9.36 -20.36
N SER A 33 -0.92 10.47 -19.94
CA SER A 33 -1.63 11.70 -19.60
C SER A 33 -2.28 12.37 -20.82
N ILE A 34 -1.67 12.29 -22.00
CA ILE A 34 -2.29 12.78 -23.25
C ILE A 34 -3.57 11.99 -23.52
N ILE A 35 -3.50 10.66 -23.52
CA ILE A 35 -4.65 9.78 -23.76
C ILE A 35 -5.77 10.09 -22.75
N GLU A 36 -5.43 10.16 -21.46
CA GLU A 36 -6.41 10.45 -20.40
C GLU A 36 -7.08 11.82 -20.59
N SER A 37 -6.29 12.86 -20.91
CA SER A 37 -6.84 14.20 -21.16
C SER A 37 -7.76 14.23 -22.37
N VAL A 38 -7.42 13.54 -23.46
CA VAL A 38 -8.24 13.49 -24.68
C VAL A 38 -9.55 12.75 -24.42
N ILE A 39 -9.49 11.58 -23.77
CA ILE A 39 -10.68 10.77 -23.47
C ILE A 39 -11.61 11.54 -22.53
N TRP A 40 -11.07 12.10 -21.44
CA TRP A 40 -11.87 12.86 -20.47
C TRP A 40 -12.51 14.09 -21.12
N SER A 41 -11.75 14.86 -21.91
CA SER A 41 -12.28 16.02 -22.62
C SER A 41 -13.34 15.62 -23.65
N ALA A 42 -13.16 14.54 -24.40
CA ALA A 42 -14.14 14.11 -25.40
C ALA A 42 -15.50 13.79 -24.78
N VAL A 43 -15.52 13.15 -23.60
CA VAL A 43 -16.75 12.81 -22.88
C VAL A 43 -17.37 14.04 -22.23
N VAL A 44 -16.57 14.86 -21.55
CA VAL A 44 -17.08 15.94 -20.69
C VAL A 44 -17.37 17.23 -21.46
N TYR A 45 -16.57 17.59 -22.46
CA TYR A 45 -16.63 18.91 -23.07
C TYR A 45 -17.99 19.19 -23.73
N TYR A 46 -18.45 18.26 -24.55
CA TYR A 46 -19.73 18.40 -25.26
C TYR A 46 -20.94 18.06 -24.38
N SER A 47 -20.79 17.16 -23.39
CA SER A 47 -21.89 16.81 -22.48
C SER A 47 -22.24 17.93 -21.50
N VAL A 48 -21.25 18.72 -21.06
CA VAL A 48 -21.45 19.89 -20.21
C VAL A 48 -21.99 21.10 -21.00
N GLY A 49 -21.78 21.12 -22.33
CA GLY A 49 -22.26 22.21 -23.20
C GLY A 49 -21.32 23.41 -23.29
N PHE A 50 -20.00 23.18 -23.22
CA PHE A 50 -18.97 24.19 -23.51
C PHE A 50 -19.05 24.68 -24.96
N ALA A 51 -18.29 25.74 -25.30
CA ALA A 51 -18.27 26.31 -26.64
C ALA A 51 -18.04 25.24 -27.74
N PRO A 52 -18.88 25.16 -28.79
CA PRO A 52 -18.84 24.06 -29.76
C PRO A 52 -17.66 24.11 -30.74
N GLU A 53 -16.83 25.16 -30.68
CA GLU A 53 -15.70 25.36 -31.60
C GLU A 53 -14.58 24.34 -31.37
N ILE A 54 -14.15 23.69 -32.46
CA ILE A 54 -13.10 22.66 -32.43
C ILE A 54 -11.78 23.20 -31.87
N TRP A 55 -11.41 24.45 -32.18
CA TRP A 55 -10.16 25.03 -31.68
C TRP A 55 -10.19 25.26 -30.16
N ARG A 56 -11.34 25.64 -29.60
CA ARG A 56 -11.52 25.79 -28.14
C ARG A 56 -11.53 24.46 -27.42
N PHE A 57 -12.01 23.40 -28.07
CA PHE A 57 -11.84 22.03 -27.61
C PHE A 57 -10.35 21.66 -27.50
N PHE A 58 -9.54 21.91 -28.53
CA PHE A 58 -8.09 21.64 -28.43
C PHE A 58 -7.39 22.48 -27.37
N ARG A 59 -7.79 23.75 -27.22
CA ARG A 59 -7.31 24.59 -26.12
C ARG A 59 -7.68 24.02 -24.74
N TYR A 60 -8.87 23.48 -24.60
CA TYR A 60 -9.33 22.81 -23.38
C TYR A 60 -8.53 21.53 -23.10
N VAL A 61 -8.30 20.69 -24.11
CA VAL A 61 -7.47 19.47 -24.00
C VAL A 61 -6.03 19.82 -23.57
N LEU A 62 -5.40 20.81 -24.21
CA LEU A 62 -4.04 21.24 -23.87
C LEU A 62 -3.95 21.77 -22.43
N LEU A 63 -4.95 22.54 -22.00
CA LEU A 63 -5.02 23.05 -20.64
C LEU A 63 -5.19 21.92 -19.62
N LEU A 64 -6.10 20.98 -19.88
CA LEU A 64 -6.33 19.82 -19.02
C LEU A 64 -5.08 18.93 -18.91
N PHE A 65 -4.40 18.68 -20.03
CA PHE A 65 -3.10 18.00 -20.05
C PHE A 65 -2.07 18.72 -19.18
N SER A 66 -1.98 20.06 -19.29
CA SER A 66 -1.01 20.86 -18.51
C SER A 66 -1.30 20.82 -17.02
N VAL A 67 -2.58 20.90 -16.62
CA VAL A 67 -3.03 20.73 -15.23
C VAL A 67 -2.69 19.33 -14.72
N HIS A 68 -2.93 18.30 -15.54
CA HIS A 68 -2.65 16.92 -15.18
C HIS A 68 -1.13 16.69 -14.98
N GLN A 69 -0.28 17.22 -15.86
CA GLN A 69 1.18 17.16 -15.71
C GLN A 69 1.68 17.85 -14.43
N MET A 70 1.14 19.04 -14.14
CA MET A 70 1.44 19.77 -12.91
C MET A 70 1.01 18.98 -11.67
N ALA A 71 -0.21 18.43 -11.66
CA ALA A 71 -0.73 17.65 -10.53
C ALA A 71 0.11 16.38 -10.30
N LEU A 72 0.45 15.63 -11.35
CA LEU A 72 1.33 14.46 -11.25
C LEU A 72 2.71 14.85 -10.70
N GLY A 73 3.27 15.98 -11.12
CA GLY A 73 4.51 16.53 -10.57
C GLY A 73 4.39 16.79 -9.08
N MET A 74 3.28 17.39 -8.64
CA MET A 74 3.03 17.75 -7.23
C MET A 74 2.85 16.53 -6.33
N PHE A 75 2.07 15.53 -6.77
CA PHE A 75 1.95 14.27 -6.02
C PHE A 75 3.31 13.56 -5.89
N ARG A 76 4.15 13.62 -6.94
CA ARG A 76 5.48 13.00 -6.92
C ARG A 76 6.46 13.76 -6.03
N THR A 77 6.44 15.09 -6.02
CA THR A 77 7.30 15.87 -5.11
C THR A 77 6.94 15.58 -3.66
N LEU A 78 5.66 15.67 -3.30
CA LEU A 78 5.22 15.36 -1.94
C LEU A 78 5.55 13.91 -1.56
N ALA A 79 5.36 12.96 -2.48
CA ALA A 79 5.76 11.57 -2.24
C ALA A 79 7.28 11.39 -2.05
N SER A 80 8.09 12.12 -2.81
CA SER A 80 9.56 12.07 -2.70
C SER A 80 10.09 12.74 -1.42
N VAL A 81 9.41 13.79 -0.95
CA VAL A 81 9.80 14.54 0.26
C VAL A 81 9.28 13.88 1.53
N ALA A 82 7.97 13.59 1.58
CA ALA A 82 7.33 12.96 2.73
C ALA A 82 7.81 11.51 2.91
N ARG A 83 8.20 10.83 1.83
CA ARG A 83 8.71 9.45 1.82
C ARG A 83 7.74 8.42 2.43
N ASP A 84 6.49 8.83 2.65
CA ASP A 84 5.34 8.01 3.04
C ASP A 84 4.17 8.29 2.09
N MET A 85 3.46 7.24 1.68
CA MET A 85 2.40 7.33 0.67
C MET A 85 1.16 8.04 1.21
N VAL A 86 0.77 7.75 2.45
CA VAL A 86 -0.46 8.25 3.07
C VAL A 86 -0.31 9.73 3.39
N VAL A 87 0.84 10.12 3.95
CA VAL A 87 1.15 11.54 4.19
C VAL A 87 1.22 12.30 2.87
N ALA A 88 1.87 11.76 1.85
CA ALA A 88 1.97 12.46 0.57
C ALA A 88 0.62 12.66 -0.13
N THR A 89 -0.26 11.65 -0.14
CA THR A 89 -1.56 11.76 -0.80
C THR A 89 -2.49 12.73 -0.08
N THR A 90 -2.53 12.67 1.25
CA THR A 90 -3.36 13.55 2.08
C THR A 90 -2.96 15.02 1.95
N PHE A 91 -1.67 15.33 2.03
CA PHE A 91 -1.21 16.71 1.86
C PHE A 91 -1.37 17.19 0.42
N ALA A 92 -1.11 16.34 -0.58
CA ALA A 92 -1.23 16.73 -1.98
C ALA A 92 -2.69 17.00 -2.38
N SER A 93 -3.65 16.21 -1.89
CA SER A 93 -5.08 16.46 -2.14
C SER A 93 -5.54 17.76 -1.49
N VAL A 94 -5.12 18.05 -0.26
CA VAL A 94 -5.40 19.34 0.40
C VAL A 94 -4.80 20.50 -0.39
N CYS A 95 -3.55 20.39 -0.86
CA CYS A 95 -2.92 21.41 -1.69
C CYS A 95 -3.67 21.68 -3.00
N LEU A 96 -4.26 20.65 -3.63
CA LEU A 96 -5.08 20.83 -4.84
C LEU A 96 -6.44 21.48 -4.54
N LEU A 97 -7.02 21.28 -3.35
CA LEU A 97 -8.33 21.86 -3.03
C LEU A 97 -8.27 23.35 -2.69
N ILE A 98 -7.08 23.91 -2.46
CA ILE A 98 -6.89 25.33 -2.15
C ILE A 98 -6.97 26.16 -3.44
N ILE A 99 -8.19 26.48 -3.86
CA ILE A 99 -8.48 27.47 -4.90
C ILE A 99 -8.81 28.79 -4.21
N ILE A 100 -7.93 29.78 -4.39
CA ILE A 100 -8.07 31.09 -3.74
C ILE A 100 -8.72 32.06 -4.74
N SER A 101 -9.89 32.61 -4.39
CA SER A 101 -10.54 33.68 -5.17
C SER A 101 -9.90 35.03 -4.86
N SER A 102 -9.53 35.80 -5.89
CA SER A 102 -8.84 37.09 -5.73
C SER A 102 -9.67 38.16 -4.99
N ALA A 103 -11.00 38.02 -4.98
CA ALA A 103 -11.89 39.01 -4.36
C ALA A 103 -11.95 38.94 -2.82
N MET A 104 -11.56 37.81 -2.22
CA MET A 104 -11.71 37.57 -0.77
C MET A 104 -10.38 37.62 0.00
N VAL A 105 -9.28 37.96 -0.66
CA VAL A 105 -7.93 37.88 -0.09
C VAL A 105 -7.49 39.23 0.45
N LYS A 106 -7.11 39.27 1.74
CA LYS A 106 -6.50 40.46 2.34
C LYS A 106 -5.16 40.78 1.65
N PRO A 107 -4.74 42.05 1.56
CA PRO A 107 -3.55 42.44 0.80
C PRO A 107 -2.26 41.67 1.14
N TRP A 108 -2.07 41.29 2.41
CA TRP A 108 -0.90 40.53 2.85
C TRP A 108 -0.92 39.02 2.50
N TRP A 109 -2.07 38.48 2.06
CA TRP A 109 -2.19 37.11 1.52
C TRP A 109 -2.18 37.08 -0.02
N ALA A 110 -2.04 38.23 -0.68
CA ALA A 110 -2.09 38.32 -2.14
C ALA A 110 -1.04 37.43 -2.83
N TRP A 111 0.10 37.16 -2.19
CA TRP A 111 1.13 36.27 -2.73
C TRP A 111 0.65 34.81 -2.84
N ALA A 112 -0.16 34.33 -1.90
CA ALA A 112 -0.63 32.94 -1.89
C ALA A 112 -1.54 32.64 -3.10
N PHE A 113 -2.28 33.65 -3.55
CA PHE A 113 -3.06 33.60 -4.79
C PHE A 113 -2.18 33.31 -6.02
N TRP A 114 -1.03 33.98 -6.12
CA TRP A 114 -0.08 33.83 -7.24
C TRP A 114 0.76 32.55 -7.17
N VAL A 115 0.83 31.92 -5.99
CA VAL A 115 1.54 30.64 -5.78
C VAL A 115 0.67 29.44 -6.17
N SER A 116 -0.66 29.55 -6.11
CA SER A 116 -1.56 28.45 -6.44
C SER A 116 -1.59 28.21 -7.96
N PRO A 117 -1.19 27.03 -8.48
CA PRO A 117 -1.17 26.77 -9.92
C PRO A 117 -2.58 26.65 -10.50
N LEU A 118 -3.59 26.28 -9.69
CA LEU A 118 -4.97 26.11 -10.13
C LEU A 118 -5.69 27.44 -10.41
N THR A 119 -5.23 28.55 -9.82
CA THR A 119 -5.80 29.88 -10.13
C THR A 119 -5.50 30.28 -11.58
N TYR A 120 -4.32 29.95 -12.09
CA TYR A 120 -3.97 30.15 -13.50
C TYR A 120 -4.76 29.23 -14.44
N ALA A 121 -4.99 27.98 -14.03
CA ALA A 121 -5.84 27.06 -14.77
C ALA A 121 -7.29 27.58 -14.87
N GLN A 122 -7.85 28.08 -13.76
CA GLN A 122 -9.18 28.68 -13.72
C GLN A 122 -9.27 29.92 -14.63
N ARG A 123 -8.26 30.80 -14.62
CA ARG A 123 -8.22 31.96 -15.51
C ARG A 123 -8.16 31.56 -16.98
N ALA A 124 -7.34 30.56 -17.32
CA ALA A 124 -7.20 30.09 -18.69
C ALA A 124 -8.48 29.43 -19.23
N ILE A 125 -9.17 28.60 -18.42
CA ILE A 125 -10.43 27.98 -18.85
C ILE A 125 -11.55 29.01 -19.00
N SER A 126 -11.65 29.98 -18.08
CA SER A 126 -12.67 31.03 -18.15
C SER A 126 -12.49 31.92 -19.37
N VAL A 127 -11.25 32.33 -19.71
CA VAL A 127 -10.97 33.10 -20.93
C VAL A 127 -11.29 32.28 -22.18
N ASN A 128 -10.94 30.99 -22.20
CA ASN A 128 -11.23 30.11 -23.33
C ASN A 128 -12.74 29.91 -23.56
N GLU A 129 -13.56 29.87 -22.51
CA GLU A 129 -15.01 29.70 -22.63
C GLU A 129 -15.74 31.02 -22.90
N PHE A 130 -15.54 32.04 -22.06
CA PHE A 130 -16.27 33.30 -22.16
C PHE A 130 -15.80 34.20 -23.32
N GLY A 131 -14.66 33.89 -23.93
CA GLY A 131 -14.22 34.52 -25.17
C GLY A 131 -14.87 33.97 -26.45
N ALA A 132 -15.82 33.03 -26.35
CA ALA A 132 -16.49 32.43 -27.51
C ALA A 132 -17.52 33.36 -28.16
N ASP A 133 -17.75 33.18 -29.47
CA ASP A 133 -18.64 34.04 -30.27
C ASP A 133 -20.06 34.15 -29.68
N ARG A 134 -20.52 33.07 -29.03
CA ARG A 134 -21.83 33.03 -28.36
C ARG A 134 -21.97 34.06 -27.22
N TRP A 135 -20.87 34.44 -26.60
CA TRP A 135 -20.80 35.37 -25.46
C TRP A 135 -20.48 36.81 -25.89
N MET A 136 -20.17 37.05 -27.18
CA MET A 136 -19.87 38.37 -27.74
C MET A 136 -21.12 39.24 -28.03
N LYS A 137 -22.28 38.87 -27.48
CA LYS A 137 -23.50 39.67 -27.60
C LYS A 137 -23.39 40.92 -26.72
N SER A 138 -23.93 42.05 -27.18
CA SER A 138 -24.02 43.27 -26.37
C SER A 138 -24.85 43.00 -25.13
N SER A 139 -24.30 43.31 -23.96
CA SER A 139 -25.02 43.10 -22.69
C SER A 139 -26.06 44.21 -22.47
N THR A 140 -27.16 43.89 -21.79
CA THR A 140 -28.18 44.88 -21.36
C THR A 140 -27.79 45.64 -20.10
N THR A 141 -26.76 45.20 -19.36
CA THR A 141 -26.43 45.67 -18.01
C THR A 141 -25.06 46.39 -17.93
N GLY A 142 -24.38 46.61 -19.05
CA GLY A 142 -23.12 47.36 -19.07
C GLY A 142 -22.52 47.58 -20.46
N ASN A 143 -21.55 48.50 -20.56
CA ASN A 143 -20.78 48.78 -21.78
C ASN A 143 -19.75 47.66 -22.02
N GLY A 144 -20.17 46.59 -22.70
CA GLY A 144 -19.32 45.45 -23.06
C GLY A 144 -20.09 44.24 -23.56
N THR A 145 -19.36 43.20 -23.96
CA THR A 145 -19.96 41.90 -24.26
C THR A 145 -20.45 41.21 -22.98
N VAL A 146 -21.41 40.30 -23.11
CA VAL A 146 -21.88 39.50 -21.96
C VAL A 146 -20.72 38.73 -21.31
N GLY A 147 -19.84 38.13 -22.12
CA GLY A 147 -18.66 37.41 -21.62
C GLY A 147 -17.70 38.28 -20.81
N ASP A 148 -17.37 39.47 -21.32
CA ASP A 148 -16.46 40.40 -20.62
C ASP A 148 -17.02 40.86 -19.29
N ASN A 149 -18.33 41.11 -19.22
CA ASN A 149 -18.97 41.53 -17.98
C ASN A 149 -18.99 40.42 -16.94
N VAL A 150 -19.20 39.16 -17.35
CA VAL A 150 -19.09 38.00 -16.45
C VAL A 150 -17.66 37.87 -15.92
N LEU A 151 -16.65 37.97 -16.78
CA LEU A 151 -15.25 37.89 -16.37
C LEU A 151 -14.87 39.00 -15.39
N LYS A 152 -15.25 40.26 -15.68
CA LYS A 152 -14.99 41.41 -14.80
C LYS A 152 -15.67 41.28 -13.45
N ASN A 153 -16.93 40.83 -13.42
CA ASN A 153 -17.67 40.62 -12.17
C ASN A 153 -17.01 39.58 -11.27
N HIS A 154 -16.38 38.55 -11.85
CA HIS A 154 -15.63 37.54 -11.12
C HIS A 154 -14.15 37.87 -10.90
N SER A 155 -13.70 39.11 -11.20
CA SER A 155 -12.30 39.53 -11.10
C SER A 155 -11.33 38.66 -11.95
N LEU A 156 -11.82 38.16 -13.09
CA LEU A 156 -11.08 37.35 -14.04
C LEU A 156 -10.60 38.21 -15.22
N PRO A 157 -9.45 37.88 -15.82
CA PRO A 157 -8.94 38.62 -16.97
C PRO A 157 -9.78 38.38 -18.23
N THR A 158 -9.78 39.36 -19.14
CA THR A 158 -10.48 39.30 -20.44
C THR A 158 -9.53 38.99 -21.61
N ASP A 159 -8.24 39.30 -21.50
CA ASP A 159 -7.31 39.14 -22.63
C ASP A 159 -7.01 37.65 -22.92
N ASP A 160 -7.03 37.28 -24.20
CA ASP A 160 -6.72 35.92 -24.67
C ASP A 160 -5.28 35.47 -24.34
N ARG A 161 -4.37 36.42 -24.06
CA ARG A 161 -2.99 36.17 -23.61
C ARG A 161 -2.93 35.39 -22.31
N TRP A 162 -3.93 35.54 -21.43
CA TRP A 162 -3.98 34.84 -20.15
C TRP A 162 -4.16 33.33 -20.31
N TYR A 163 -4.72 32.87 -21.43
CA TYR A 163 -4.77 31.44 -21.75
C TYR A 163 -3.36 30.87 -21.88
N TRP A 164 -2.53 31.46 -22.74
CA TRP A 164 -1.15 31.00 -22.97
C TRP A 164 -0.25 31.19 -21.75
N LEU A 165 -0.46 32.26 -20.99
CA LEU A 165 0.22 32.44 -19.70
C LEU A 165 -0.12 31.30 -18.74
N GLY A 166 -1.39 30.92 -18.63
CA GLY A 166 -1.81 29.82 -17.76
C GLY A 166 -1.18 28.49 -18.14
N VAL A 167 -1.20 28.15 -19.44
CA VAL A 167 -0.53 26.94 -19.96
C VAL A 167 0.97 26.97 -19.69
N GLY A 168 1.64 28.09 -19.99
CA GLY A 168 3.08 28.26 -19.77
C GLY A 168 3.48 28.12 -18.30
N VAL A 169 2.73 28.74 -17.39
CA VAL A 169 2.98 28.64 -15.94
C VAL A 169 2.78 27.19 -15.47
N LEU A 170 1.70 26.51 -15.87
CA LEU A 170 1.45 25.12 -15.49
C LEU A 170 2.56 24.16 -15.95
N LEU A 171 3.03 24.31 -17.19
CA LEU A 171 4.15 23.52 -17.71
C LEU A 171 5.46 23.86 -16.99
N THR A 172 5.70 25.12 -16.66
CA THR A 172 6.85 25.55 -15.86
C THR A 172 6.83 24.92 -14.47
N TYR A 173 5.65 24.90 -13.81
CA TYR A 173 5.45 24.19 -12.55
C TYR A 173 5.73 22.69 -12.70
N ALA A 174 5.24 22.05 -13.76
CA ALA A 174 5.49 20.64 -14.00
C ALA A 174 7.00 20.35 -14.13
N LEU A 175 7.76 21.18 -14.88
CA LEU A 175 9.21 21.05 -15.01
C LEU A 175 9.93 21.30 -13.68
N PHE A 176 9.58 22.39 -12.98
CA PHE A 176 10.15 22.76 -11.68
C PHE A 176 9.97 21.63 -10.65
N LEU A 177 8.75 21.09 -10.54
CA LEU A 177 8.45 19.99 -9.61
C LEU A 177 9.23 18.72 -9.97
N ASN A 178 9.47 18.42 -11.26
CA ASN A 178 10.32 17.30 -11.65
C ASN A 178 11.80 17.50 -11.28
N VAL A 179 12.31 18.74 -11.33
CA VAL A 179 13.64 19.06 -10.81
C VAL A 179 13.69 18.85 -9.31
N VAL A 180 12.68 19.31 -8.56
CA VAL A 180 12.58 19.09 -7.12
C VAL A 180 12.52 17.60 -6.77
N VAL A 181 11.78 16.77 -7.51
CA VAL A 181 11.80 15.30 -7.33
C VAL A 181 13.22 14.75 -7.53
N THR A 182 13.92 15.23 -8.55
CA THR A 182 15.28 14.76 -8.86
C THR A 182 16.26 15.11 -7.75
N LEU A 183 16.19 16.35 -7.24
CA LEU A 183 16.98 16.80 -6.10
C LEU A 183 16.61 16.04 -4.82
N ALA A 184 15.32 15.86 -4.54
CA ALA A 184 14.82 15.10 -3.41
C ALA A 184 15.38 13.66 -3.43
N LEU A 185 15.33 12.99 -4.58
CA LEU A 185 15.87 11.62 -4.74
C LEU A 185 17.41 11.57 -4.72
N ALA A 186 18.09 12.64 -5.13
CA ALA A 186 19.55 12.72 -5.07
C ALA A 186 20.06 12.91 -3.65
N PHE A 187 19.47 13.83 -2.88
CA PHE A 187 19.99 14.27 -1.59
C PHE A 187 19.30 13.65 -0.38
N LEU A 188 18.03 13.23 -0.48
CA LEU A 188 17.36 12.58 0.66
C LEU A 188 17.81 11.13 0.77
N HIS A 189 18.26 10.78 1.97
CA HIS A 189 18.43 9.38 2.34
C HIS A 189 17.06 8.70 2.52
N PRO A 190 16.97 7.38 2.27
CA PRO A 190 15.77 6.62 2.62
C PRO A 190 15.45 6.89 4.09
N ILE A 191 14.16 7.08 4.43
CA ILE A 191 13.75 7.06 5.82
C ILE A 191 14.14 5.68 6.32
N ARG A 192 15.24 5.62 7.08
CA ARG A 192 15.48 4.48 7.95
C ARG A 192 14.30 4.52 8.89
N THR A 193 13.38 3.57 8.76
CA THR A 193 12.68 3.08 9.94
C THR A 193 13.80 2.76 10.92
N ALA A 194 14.01 3.64 11.90
CA ALA A 194 14.81 3.27 13.04
C ALA A 194 14.06 2.07 13.62
N ILE A 195 14.56 0.86 13.34
CA ILE A 195 14.26 -0.26 14.21
C ILE A 195 14.77 0.23 15.56
N LEU A 196 13.81 0.59 16.40
CA LEU A 196 14.01 1.15 17.73
C LEU A 196 15.11 0.32 18.39
N THR A 197 16.25 0.96 18.59
CA THR A 197 17.40 0.32 19.21
C THR A 197 16.94 -0.20 20.56
N PHE A 198 16.95 -1.52 20.69
CA PHE A 198 16.81 -2.26 21.94
C PHE A 198 18.05 -1.96 22.81
N TRP A 199 18.20 -0.69 23.21
CA TRP A 199 19.29 -0.21 24.08
C TRP A 199 18.84 -0.11 25.54
N PHE A 200 17.56 -0.36 25.83
CA PHE A 200 16.99 -0.20 27.17
C PHE A 200 16.82 -1.49 27.99
N LEU A 201 17.27 -2.65 27.49
CA LEU A 201 17.12 -3.94 28.21
C LEU A 201 18.43 -4.70 28.49
N CYS A 202 19.60 -4.09 28.28
CA CYS A 202 20.88 -4.64 28.72
C CYS A 202 21.66 -3.68 29.63
N SER A 203 20.98 -2.95 30.52
CA SER A 203 21.62 -2.22 31.61
C SER A 203 21.11 -2.71 32.97
N SER A 204 21.34 -4.00 33.24
CA SER A 204 21.38 -4.56 34.59
C SER A 204 22.27 -5.79 34.55
N GLY A 205 23.54 -5.65 34.94
CA GLY A 205 24.47 -6.78 35.02
C GLY A 205 25.94 -6.41 34.85
N ASP A 206 26.49 -5.87 35.92
CA ASP A 206 27.87 -6.03 36.39
C ASP A 206 29.09 -5.28 35.79
N ARG A 207 29.93 -4.93 36.76
CA ARG A 207 31.12 -4.07 36.72
C ARG A 207 32.40 -4.85 36.41
N LYS A 208 33.35 -4.10 35.82
CA LYS A 208 34.83 -4.23 35.85
C LYS A 208 35.47 -5.39 35.06
N LYS A 209 36.20 -5.02 34.00
CA LYS A 209 37.69 -4.95 33.99
C LYS A 209 38.19 -4.29 32.69
N LYS A 210 39.18 -3.41 32.83
CA LYS A 210 40.00 -2.83 31.74
C LYS A 210 41.04 -3.87 31.29
N ALA A 211 41.27 -4.00 29.98
CA ALA A 211 42.60 -4.03 29.37
C ALA A 211 42.47 -4.00 27.83
N SER A 212 43.45 -3.34 27.22
CA SER A 212 43.66 -3.04 25.81
C SER A 212 43.89 -4.29 24.95
N GLU A 213 43.39 -4.32 23.71
CA GLU A 213 44.12 -4.68 22.47
C GLU A 213 43.20 -4.75 21.22
N THR A 214 43.67 -4.12 20.15
CA THR A 214 43.50 -4.33 18.71
C THR A 214 42.39 -5.27 18.21
N SER A 215 41.47 -4.79 17.37
CA SER A 215 40.86 -5.62 16.29
C SER A 215 39.92 -4.84 15.37
N MET A 216 40.02 -5.20 14.08
CA MET A 216 39.09 -4.93 12.97
C MET A 216 37.66 -4.63 13.41
N GLU A 217 37.11 -3.51 12.92
CA GLU A 217 35.70 -3.17 13.07
C GLU A 217 34.83 -4.33 12.60
N LYS A 218 34.16 -4.93 13.59
CA LYS A 218 33.16 -5.98 13.43
C LYS A 218 32.02 -5.45 12.55
N VAL A 219 31.90 -6.03 11.36
CA VAL A 219 30.67 -6.03 10.57
C VAL A 219 29.56 -6.63 11.46
N GLY A 220 28.75 -5.75 12.04
CA GLY A 220 27.57 -6.13 12.81
C GLY A 220 26.60 -6.89 11.90
N ARG A 221 26.36 -8.15 12.24
CA ARG A 221 25.45 -9.08 11.57
C ARG A 221 24.08 -8.42 11.36
N ARG A 222 23.86 -7.97 10.13
CA ARG A 222 22.55 -7.57 9.59
C ARG A 222 21.88 -8.81 9.01
N GLY A 223 20.55 -8.85 9.09
CA GLY A 223 19.73 -9.93 8.53
C GLY A 223 20.24 -10.38 7.16
N MET A 224 20.41 -11.69 7.04
CA MET A 224 21.11 -12.36 5.95
C MET A 224 20.31 -12.22 4.64
N ILE A 225 20.55 -11.13 3.92
CA ILE A 225 20.42 -11.14 2.46
C ILE A 225 21.83 -11.49 1.98
N LEU A 226 22.08 -12.78 1.79
CA LEU A 226 23.27 -13.21 1.07
C LEU A 226 23.24 -12.52 -0.31
N PRO A 227 24.28 -11.76 -0.69
CA PRO A 227 24.43 -11.38 -2.08
C PRO A 227 24.44 -12.69 -2.88
N PHE A 228 23.49 -12.84 -3.80
CA PHE A 228 23.53 -13.94 -4.75
C PHE A 228 24.76 -13.72 -5.63
N GLN A 229 25.90 -14.26 -5.20
CA GLN A 229 26.98 -14.56 -6.11
C GLN A 229 26.53 -15.81 -6.85
N PRO A 230 26.38 -15.78 -8.18
CA PRO A 230 26.15 -16.99 -8.94
C PRO A 230 27.33 -17.93 -8.65
N LEU A 231 27.08 -18.96 -7.84
CA LEU A 231 28.06 -20.00 -7.56
C LEU A 231 28.19 -20.83 -8.83
N VAL A 232 29.21 -20.52 -9.61
CA VAL A 232 29.66 -21.34 -10.73
C VAL A 232 30.39 -22.53 -10.12
N MET A 233 29.85 -23.73 -10.30
CA MET A 233 30.53 -24.95 -9.88
C MET A 233 31.38 -25.44 -11.05
N ALA A 234 32.70 -25.33 -10.92
CA ALA A 234 33.64 -25.97 -11.83
C ALA A 234 34.09 -27.29 -11.19
N PHE A 235 33.93 -28.38 -11.91
CA PHE A 235 34.47 -29.67 -11.52
C PHE A 235 35.47 -30.14 -12.57
N ARG A 236 36.56 -30.74 -12.11
CA ARG A 236 37.65 -31.20 -12.96
C ARG A 236 37.96 -32.65 -12.60
N ASN A 237 38.06 -33.49 -13.62
CA ASN A 237 38.44 -34.90 -13.52
C ASN A 237 37.55 -35.71 -12.54
N VAL A 238 36.23 -35.54 -12.62
CA VAL A 238 35.30 -36.32 -11.80
C VAL A 238 35.20 -37.74 -12.35
N ASN A 239 35.53 -38.70 -11.48
CA ASN A 239 35.39 -40.12 -11.75
C ASN A 239 34.23 -40.69 -10.93
N TYR A 240 33.26 -41.33 -11.58
CA TYR A 240 32.10 -41.93 -10.91
C TYR A 240 32.17 -43.45 -11.00
N PHE A 241 32.07 -44.11 -9.84
CA PHE A 241 32.13 -45.55 -9.70
C PHE A 241 30.84 -46.05 -9.09
N VAL A 242 30.29 -47.13 -9.65
CA VAL A 242 29.11 -47.83 -9.12
C VAL A 242 29.51 -49.23 -8.71
N ASP A 243 29.05 -49.67 -7.54
CA ASP A 243 29.28 -51.03 -7.10
C ASP A 243 28.55 -52.01 -8.02
N MET A 244 29.27 -52.99 -8.58
CA MET A 244 28.66 -53.96 -9.47
C MET A 244 27.67 -54.88 -8.71
N PRO A 245 26.47 -55.14 -9.26
CA PRO A 245 25.54 -56.11 -8.71
C PRO A 245 26.15 -57.51 -8.69
N LYS A 246 25.71 -58.33 -7.71
CA LYS A 246 26.36 -59.60 -7.35
C LYS A 246 26.41 -60.61 -8.50
N GLU A 247 25.48 -60.57 -9.44
CA GLU A 247 25.47 -61.48 -10.60
C GLU A 247 26.60 -61.19 -11.60
N MET A 248 27.04 -59.93 -11.70
CA MET A 248 28.00 -59.47 -12.72
C MET A 248 29.46 -59.51 -12.24
N ARG A 249 29.69 -59.91 -10.98
CA ARG A 249 31.03 -60.05 -10.35
C ARG A 249 31.73 -61.39 -10.63
N ARG A 250 31.12 -62.31 -11.37
CA ARG A 250 31.71 -63.63 -11.67
C ARG A 250 32.89 -63.50 -12.64
N GLY A 251 34.10 -63.42 -12.09
CA GLY A 251 35.35 -63.54 -12.84
C GLY A 251 36.16 -62.24 -13.06
N LYS A 252 35.75 -61.10 -12.48
CA LYS A 252 36.54 -59.86 -12.49
C LYS A 252 36.98 -59.49 -11.07
N SER A 253 38.26 -59.12 -10.92
CA SER A 253 38.87 -58.75 -9.63
C SER A 253 38.36 -57.41 -9.08
N GLU A 254 37.76 -56.56 -9.91
CA GLU A 254 37.31 -55.23 -9.53
C GLU A 254 35.84 -55.23 -9.07
N THR A 255 35.59 -54.67 -7.89
CA THR A 255 34.26 -54.64 -7.26
C THR A 255 33.39 -53.47 -7.70
N ARG A 256 34.00 -52.48 -8.34
CA ARG A 256 33.41 -51.20 -8.73
C ARG A 256 33.61 -50.95 -10.22
N LEU A 257 32.53 -50.63 -10.92
CA LEU A 257 32.56 -50.28 -12.32
C LEU A 257 32.64 -48.76 -12.46
N GLN A 258 33.66 -48.28 -13.15
CA GLN A 258 33.80 -46.86 -13.45
C GLN A 258 32.86 -46.50 -14.60
N LEU A 259 31.85 -45.68 -14.33
CA LEU A 259 30.86 -45.24 -15.32
C LEU A 259 31.24 -43.90 -15.95
N LEU A 260 31.89 -43.01 -15.20
CA LEU A 260 32.38 -41.74 -15.71
C LEU A 260 33.88 -41.64 -15.42
N SER A 261 34.64 -41.28 -16.45
CA SER A 261 36.08 -41.07 -16.36
C SER A 261 36.42 -39.67 -16.87
N GLU A 262 37.18 -38.94 -16.07
CA GLU A 262 37.79 -37.64 -16.38
C GLU A 262 36.82 -36.55 -16.83
N VAL A 263 35.58 -36.59 -16.34
CA VAL A 263 34.57 -35.59 -16.73
C VAL A 263 34.90 -34.26 -16.06
N SER A 264 35.18 -33.26 -16.88
CA SER A 264 35.41 -31.88 -16.45
C SER A 264 34.31 -31.01 -17.03
N GLY A 265 33.76 -30.11 -16.23
CA GLY A 265 32.62 -29.31 -16.63
C GLY A 265 32.43 -28.09 -15.74
N VAL A 266 31.76 -27.08 -16.29
CA VAL A 266 31.38 -25.88 -15.58
C VAL A 266 29.86 -25.84 -15.53
N PHE A 267 29.30 -26.05 -14.35
CA PHE A 267 27.87 -25.94 -14.09
C PHE A 267 27.58 -24.52 -13.62
N SER A 268 26.98 -23.72 -14.51
CA SER A 268 26.48 -22.39 -14.20
C SER A 268 24.94 -22.40 -14.28
N PRO A 269 24.23 -22.77 -13.21
CA PRO A 269 22.77 -22.76 -13.22
C PRO A 269 22.26 -21.31 -13.27
N LEU A 270 21.78 -20.89 -14.44
CA LEU A 270 21.22 -19.56 -14.65
C LEU A 270 19.80 -19.49 -14.07
N VAL A 271 19.66 -19.10 -12.80
CA VAL A 271 18.35 -18.88 -12.16
C VAL A 271 17.92 -17.41 -12.37
N GLY A 272 17.55 -17.10 -13.62
CA GLY A 272 17.13 -15.77 -14.04
C GLY A 272 18.27 -14.91 -14.62
N LEU A 273 17.91 -14.02 -15.55
CA LEU A 273 18.84 -13.10 -16.20
C LEU A 273 18.95 -11.79 -15.40
N PRO A 274 20.18 -11.29 -15.11
CA PRO A 274 20.34 -9.95 -14.57
C PRO A 274 19.84 -8.92 -15.59
N GLY A 275 18.78 -8.19 -15.27
CA GLY A 275 18.31 -7.04 -16.08
C GLY A 275 17.04 -7.26 -16.90
N SER A 276 16.60 -8.49 -17.15
CA SER A 276 15.29 -8.77 -17.78
C SER A 276 14.44 -9.59 -16.83
N SER A 277 13.32 -9.01 -16.36
CA SER A 277 12.33 -9.63 -15.44
C SER A 277 12.94 -10.66 -14.48
N GLY A 278 13.57 -10.19 -13.39
CA GLY A 278 14.12 -11.09 -12.38
C GLY A 278 13.07 -12.08 -11.83
N LEU A 279 13.55 -13.10 -11.12
CA LEU A 279 12.71 -14.15 -10.54
C LEU A 279 11.46 -13.58 -9.86
N SER A 280 10.31 -14.20 -10.13
CA SER A 280 9.06 -13.88 -9.44
C SER A 280 9.27 -13.97 -7.93
N ARG A 281 8.45 -13.27 -7.14
CA ARG A 281 8.54 -13.30 -5.68
C ARG A 281 8.55 -14.74 -5.15
N GLU A 282 7.75 -15.60 -5.78
CA GLU A 282 7.66 -17.02 -5.50
C GLU A 282 8.93 -17.79 -5.85
N GLN A 283 9.46 -17.57 -7.06
CA GLN A 283 10.70 -18.19 -7.52
C GLN A 283 11.89 -17.80 -6.65
N ARG A 284 11.96 -16.53 -6.22
CA ARG A 284 12.98 -16.06 -5.29
C ARG A 284 12.87 -16.76 -3.93
N LYS A 285 11.67 -16.89 -3.38
CA LYS A 285 11.46 -17.58 -2.10
C LYS A 285 11.87 -19.05 -2.19
N ARG A 286 11.46 -19.75 -3.27
CA ARG A 286 11.88 -21.13 -3.55
C ARG A 286 13.40 -21.27 -3.67
N LEU A 287 14.05 -20.35 -4.40
CA LEU A 287 15.50 -20.34 -4.54
C LEU A 287 16.20 -20.10 -3.20
N THR A 288 15.72 -19.16 -2.37
CA THR A 288 16.29 -18.93 -1.04
C THR A 288 16.19 -20.19 -0.18
N ILE A 289 15.03 -20.86 -0.15
CA ILE A 289 14.87 -22.12 0.58
C ILE A 289 15.83 -23.19 0.01
N ALA A 290 15.92 -23.31 -1.32
CA ALA A 290 16.81 -24.28 -1.96
C ALA A 290 18.29 -24.04 -1.62
N VAL A 291 18.75 -22.78 -1.60
CA VAL A 291 20.13 -22.43 -1.22
C VAL A 291 20.44 -22.86 0.21
N GLU A 292 19.51 -22.64 1.14
CA GLU A 292 19.69 -23.09 2.54
C GLU A 292 19.67 -24.63 2.66
N LEU A 293 18.88 -25.31 1.84
CA LEU A 293 18.82 -26.77 1.81
C LEU A 293 20.10 -27.42 1.25
N VAL A 294 20.82 -26.74 0.35
CA VAL A 294 22.10 -27.25 -0.21
C VAL A 294 23.16 -27.46 0.87
N ALA A 295 23.14 -26.65 1.94
CA ALA A 295 24.08 -26.79 3.04
C ALA A 295 23.86 -28.06 3.90
N ASN A 296 22.81 -28.84 3.60
CA ASN A 296 22.44 -30.05 4.33
C ASN A 296 22.39 -29.88 5.87
N PRO A 297 21.67 -28.88 6.41
CA PRO A 297 21.54 -28.68 7.85
C PRO A 297 20.70 -29.79 8.51
N SER A 298 21.04 -30.15 9.75
CA SER A 298 20.27 -31.10 10.58
C SER A 298 18.99 -30.48 11.17
N ILE A 299 19.03 -29.17 11.44
CA ILE A 299 17.90 -28.38 11.95
C ILE A 299 17.74 -27.13 11.09
N ILE A 300 16.52 -26.85 10.64
CA ILE A 300 16.19 -25.71 9.79
C ILE A 300 15.16 -24.83 10.48
N PHE A 301 15.47 -23.54 10.60
CA PHE A 301 14.52 -22.53 11.09
C PHE A 301 13.99 -21.73 9.91
N MET A 302 12.67 -21.66 9.75
CA MET A 302 12.03 -20.84 8.70
C MET A 302 11.07 -19.82 9.31
N ASP A 303 11.28 -18.55 8.99
CA ASP A 303 10.36 -17.49 9.40
C ASP A 303 9.39 -17.18 8.25
N GLU A 304 8.10 -17.43 8.47
CA GLU A 304 7.00 -17.24 7.53
C GLU A 304 7.32 -17.69 6.07
N PRO A 305 7.49 -19.00 5.81
CA PRO A 305 7.89 -19.51 4.50
C PRO A 305 6.83 -19.28 3.41
N THR A 306 5.56 -19.08 3.78
CA THR A 306 4.43 -18.89 2.86
C THR A 306 4.09 -17.43 2.58
N SER A 307 4.80 -16.46 3.19
CA SER A 307 4.49 -15.03 3.06
C SER A 307 4.62 -14.53 1.61
N GLY A 308 3.52 -14.00 1.07
CA GLY A 308 3.45 -13.44 -0.28
C GLY A 308 3.40 -14.47 -1.40
N LEU A 309 3.04 -15.73 -1.09
CA LEU A 309 2.68 -16.77 -2.05
C LEU A 309 1.16 -16.92 -2.13
N ASP A 310 0.63 -17.36 -3.26
CA ASP A 310 -0.74 -17.87 -3.34
C ASP A 310 -0.84 -19.25 -2.65
N ALA A 311 -2.08 -19.71 -2.40
CA ALA A 311 -2.30 -20.97 -1.68
C ALA A 311 -1.65 -22.18 -2.38
N ARG A 312 -1.63 -22.21 -3.72
CA ARG A 312 -1.03 -23.31 -4.49
C ARG A 312 0.50 -23.29 -4.43
N ALA A 313 1.14 -22.13 -4.61
CA ALA A 313 2.60 -22.04 -4.51
C ALA A 313 3.07 -22.28 -3.07
N ALA A 314 2.32 -21.83 -2.06
CA ALA A 314 2.58 -22.14 -0.65
C ALA A 314 2.53 -23.66 -0.40
N ALA A 315 1.52 -24.36 -0.91
CA ALA A 315 1.42 -25.81 -0.78
C ALA A 315 2.58 -26.55 -1.45
N VAL A 316 3.03 -26.10 -2.64
CA VAL A 316 4.20 -26.68 -3.31
C VAL A 316 5.47 -26.51 -2.48
N VAL A 317 5.70 -25.32 -1.92
CA VAL A 317 6.85 -25.06 -1.03
C VAL A 317 6.77 -25.95 0.20
N MET A 318 5.63 -25.99 0.87
CA MET A 318 5.48 -26.79 2.09
C MET A 318 5.61 -28.30 1.84
N ARG A 319 5.21 -28.81 0.67
CA ARG A 319 5.51 -30.19 0.26
C ARG A 319 7.01 -30.46 0.14
N THR A 320 7.78 -29.53 -0.41
CA THR A 320 9.25 -29.70 -0.48
C THR A 320 9.90 -29.67 0.90
N VAL A 321 9.39 -28.83 1.80
CA VAL A 321 9.81 -28.81 3.21
C VAL A 321 9.45 -30.12 3.89
N ARG A 322 8.24 -30.66 3.66
CA ARG A 322 7.80 -31.96 4.18
C ARG A 322 8.71 -33.10 3.72
N ASN A 323 9.02 -33.18 2.44
CA ASN A 323 9.97 -34.17 1.91
C ASN A 323 11.36 -34.05 2.57
N THR A 324 11.76 -32.84 2.95
CA THR A 324 13.02 -32.60 3.68
C THR A 324 12.92 -33.12 5.12
N VAL A 325 11.78 -32.94 5.79
CA VAL A 325 11.55 -33.51 7.12
C VAL A 325 11.59 -35.05 7.07
N ASP A 326 10.97 -35.66 6.06
CA ASP A 326 10.86 -37.11 5.91
C ASP A 326 12.22 -37.81 5.72
N THR A 327 13.24 -37.07 5.31
CA THR A 327 14.64 -37.56 5.27
C THR A 327 15.36 -37.56 6.63
N GLY A 328 14.67 -37.22 7.72
CA GLY A 328 15.20 -37.22 9.09
C GLY A 328 15.75 -35.88 9.56
N ARG A 329 15.30 -34.76 8.97
CA ARG A 329 15.72 -33.40 9.36
C ARG A 329 14.63 -32.72 10.18
N THR A 330 15.01 -31.91 11.17
CA THR A 330 14.05 -31.16 11.98
C THR A 330 13.82 -29.78 11.38
N VAL A 331 12.57 -29.40 11.12
CA VAL A 331 12.20 -28.06 10.64
C VAL A 331 11.31 -27.39 11.67
N VAL A 332 11.68 -26.18 12.08
CA VAL A 332 10.86 -25.31 12.95
C VAL A 332 10.48 -24.08 12.15
N CYS A 333 9.19 -23.79 12.01
CA CYS A 333 8.76 -22.60 11.30
C CYS A 333 7.57 -21.88 11.92
N THR A 334 7.51 -20.58 11.68
CA THR A 334 6.36 -19.72 11.99
C THR A 334 5.47 -19.64 10.74
N ILE A 335 4.15 -19.79 10.90
CA ILE A 335 3.19 -19.58 9.80
C ILE A 335 2.05 -18.70 10.26
N HIS A 336 1.73 -17.71 9.44
CA HIS A 336 0.54 -16.87 9.58
C HIS A 336 -0.59 -17.44 8.72
N GLN A 337 -1.69 -17.88 9.34
CA GLN A 337 -2.92 -18.32 8.67
C GLN A 337 -2.72 -19.40 7.56
N PRO A 338 -2.26 -20.62 7.91
CA PRO A 338 -2.15 -21.71 6.92
C PRO A 338 -3.52 -22.15 6.40
N SER A 339 -3.56 -22.64 5.15
CA SER A 339 -4.70 -23.46 4.69
C SER A 339 -4.73 -24.79 5.43
N ILE A 340 -5.89 -25.45 5.45
CA ILE A 340 -6.05 -26.74 6.16
C ILE A 340 -5.07 -27.80 5.65
N ASP A 341 -4.87 -27.91 4.33
CA ASP A 341 -3.92 -28.86 3.74
C ASP A 341 -2.47 -28.62 4.18
N ILE A 342 -2.07 -27.36 4.36
CA ILE A 342 -0.73 -27.00 4.84
C ILE A 342 -0.63 -27.26 6.34
N PHE A 343 -1.67 -26.91 7.09
CA PHE A 343 -1.71 -27.12 8.53
C PHE A 343 -1.60 -28.59 8.91
N GLU A 344 -2.27 -29.48 8.17
CA GLU A 344 -2.19 -30.92 8.39
C GLU A 344 -0.84 -31.55 8.03
N SER A 345 0.05 -30.82 7.34
CA SER A 345 1.41 -31.32 7.03
C SER A 345 2.40 -31.18 8.20
N PHE A 346 2.01 -30.50 9.27
CA PHE A 346 2.80 -30.33 10.48
C PHE A 346 2.66 -31.52 11.43
N ASP A 347 3.76 -31.90 12.08
CA ASP A 347 3.75 -32.94 13.10
C ASP A 347 3.32 -32.37 14.47
N GLU A 348 3.88 -31.21 14.85
CA GLU A 348 3.67 -30.56 16.14
C GLU A 348 3.35 -29.07 15.98
N MET A 349 2.54 -28.54 16.90
CA MET A 349 2.21 -27.12 16.99
C MET A 349 2.64 -26.57 18.34
N LEU A 350 3.30 -25.41 18.31
CA LEU A 350 3.57 -24.59 19.48
C LEU A 350 2.75 -23.29 19.39
N LEU A 351 1.73 -23.17 20.23
CA LEU A 351 0.90 -21.98 20.37
C LEU A 351 1.24 -21.25 21.66
N MET A 352 1.49 -19.95 21.57
CA MET A 352 1.86 -19.10 22.71
C MET A 352 0.90 -17.93 22.85
N LYS A 353 0.61 -17.53 24.10
CA LYS A 353 -0.08 -16.27 24.39
C LYS A 353 0.90 -15.13 24.62
N GLN A 354 0.36 -13.91 24.56
CA GLN A 354 1.08 -12.70 24.92
C GLN A 354 1.71 -12.84 26.32
N GLY A 355 2.99 -12.49 26.45
CA GLY A 355 3.79 -12.73 27.65
C GLY A 355 4.56 -14.05 27.67
N GLY A 356 4.69 -14.74 26.52
CA GLY A 356 5.61 -15.86 26.35
C GLY A 356 5.15 -17.18 26.98
N LYS A 357 3.90 -17.28 27.43
CA LYS A 357 3.35 -18.50 28.02
C LYS A 357 2.80 -19.41 26.92
N ILE A 358 3.16 -20.68 26.96
CA ILE A 358 2.67 -21.68 26.01
C ILE A 358 1.21 -22.02 26.36
N ILE A 359 0.32 -21.91 25.38
CA ILE A 359 -1.08 -22.37 25.47
C ILE A 359 -1.15 -23.84 25.08
N TYR A 360 -0.50 -24.21 23.97
CA TYR A 360 -0.51 -25.56 23.45
C TYR A 360 0.88 -25.89 22.89
N GLY A 361 1.37 -27.08 23.18
CA GLY A 361 2.66 -27.56 22.70
C GLY A 361 2.58 -29.07 22.59
N GLY A 362 2.43 -29.57 21.36
CA GLY A 362 2.28 -31.01 21.14
C GLY A 362 1.84 -31.37 19.73
N GLN A 363 1.60 -32.66 19.54
CA GLN A 363 1.22 -33.25 18.26
C GLN A 363 -0.22 -32.89 17.88
N LEU A 364 -0.41 -32.53 16.61
CA LEU A 364 -1.72 -32.18 16.06
C LEU A 364 -2.70 -33.37 16.07
N GLY A 365 -2.17 -34.59 15.88
CA GLY A 365 -2.96 -35.81 15.70
C GLY A 365 -3.52 -35.95 14.29
N LEU A 366 -4.07 -37.12 13.98
CA LEU A 366 -4.68 -37.39 12.66
C LEU A 366 -5.83 -36.40 12.40
N HIS A 367 -5.73 -35.63 11.32
CA HIS A 367 -6.64 -34.52 10.98
C HIS A 367 -6.88 -33.53 12.13
N SER A 368 -5.80 -33.17 12.85
CA SER A 368 -5.84 -32.21 13.95
C SER A 368 -6.76 -32.57 15.13
N ARG A 369 -7.20 -33.84 15.25
CA ARG A 369 -8.16 -34.27 16.29
C ARG A 369 -7.65 -34.04 17.70
N THR A 370 -6.39 -34.33 17.98
CA THR A 370 -5.80 -34.17 19.32
C THR A 370 -5.78 -32.69 19.73
N LEU A 371 -5.49 -31.79 18.79
CA LEU A 371 -5.59 -30.36 19.01
C LEU A 371 -7.04 -29.92 19.23
N VAL A 372 -7.97 -30.40 18.40
CA VAL A 372 -9.39 -30.06 18.49
C VAL A 372 -9.95 -30.53 19.82
N ASP A 373 -9.66 -31.75 20.25
CA ASP A 373 -10.10 -32.32 21.53
C ASP A 373 -9.51 -31.55 22.72
N TYR A 374 -8.25 -31.12 22.63
CA TYR A 374 -7.61 -30.27 23.65
C TYR A 374 -8.36 -28.94 23.80
N PHE A 375 -8.61 -28.24 22.68
CA PHE A 375 -9.34 -26.98 22.72
C PHE A 375 -10.83 -27.17 23.01
N GLN A 376 -11.44 -28.27 22.58
CA GLN A 376 -12.81 -28.63 22.94
C GLN A 376 -12.91 -28.94 24.41
N THR A 377 -11.94 -29.57 25.06
CA THR A 377 -11.95 -29.79 26.51
C THR A 377 -11.84 -28.47 27.26
N ILE A 378 -11.05 -27.53 26.76
CA ILE A 378 -10.95 -26.17 27.31
C ILE A 378 -12.24 -25.36 27.04
N MET A 379 -12.83 -25.52 25.85
CA MET A 379 -14.02 -24.80 25.39
C MET A 379 -15.34 -25.44 25.85
N LEU A 380 -15.40 -26.72 26.19
CA LEU A 380 -16.59 -27.39 26.76
C LEU A 380 -16.87 -26.92 28.18
N ASN A 381 -15.90 -26.26 28.82
CA ASN A 381 -16.11 -25.46 30.04
C ASN A 381 -16.54 -24.00 29.77
N SER A 382 -16.80 -23.62 28.50
CA SER A 382 -17.27 -22.29 28.13
C SER A 382 -18.11 -22.30 26.84
N PRO A 383 -19.44 -22.20 26.91
CA PRO A 383 -20.30 -22.35 25.74
C PRO A 383 -20.02 -21.25 24.70
N LEU A 384 -19.69 -21.67 23.47
CA LEU A 384 -19.66 -20.82 22.28
C LEU A 384 -21.08 -20.31 22.02
N CYS A 385 -21.36 -19.10 22.50
CA CYS A 385 -22.59 -18.37 22.21
C CYS A 385 -22.51 -17.72 20.82
N LEU A 386 -23.22 -18.31 19.86
CA LEU A 386 -23.69 -17.61 18.67
C LEU A 386 -25.09 -16.99 18.92
N GLN A 387 -25.35 -16.45 20.13
CA GLN A 387 -26.52 -15.60 20.40
C GLN A 387 -26.52 -14.91 21.77
N PHE A 388 -25.42 -14.30 22.22
CA PHE A 388 -25.47 -13.44 23.41
C PHE A 388 -24.50 -12.28 23.27
N ILE A 389 -25.02 -11.10 22.90
CA ILE A 389 -24.35 -9.86 23.29
C ILE A 389 -24.69 -9.72 24.79
N PRO A 390 -23.70 -9.79 25.69
CA PRO A 390 -23.96 -9.61 27.11
C PRO A 390 -24.64 -8.27 27.37
N VAL A 391 -25.47 -8.15 28.40
CA VAL A 391 -26.14 -6.87 28.73
C VAL A 391 -25.12 -5.73 28.92
N TRP A 392 -23.92 -6.06 29.41
CA TRP A 392 -22.83 -5.09 29.50
C TRP A 392 -22.24 -4.67 28.14
N TRP A 393 -22.40 -5.42 27.05
CA TRP A 393 -21.96 -5.01 25.69
C TRP A 393 -22.94 -4.10 24.97
N ILE A 394 -24.13 -3.85 25.52
CA ILE A 394 -25.12 -2.94 24.94
C ILE A 394 -24.55 -1.52 24.76
N TRP A 395 -23.59 -1.09 25.59
CA TRP A 395 -22.91 0.19 25.40
C TRP A 395 -22.17 0.30 24.05
N PHE A 396 -21.79 -0.82 23.43
CA PHE A 396 -21.03 -0.82 22.19
C PHE A 396 -21.91 -0.39 21.01
N TYR A 397 -23.20 -0.71 21.07
CA TYR A 397 -24.19 -0.17 20.16
C TYR A 397 -24.26 1.36 20.27
N TYR A 398 -24.30 1.90 21.50
CA TYR A 398 -24.41 3.34 21.73
C TYR A 398 -23.13 4.14 21.46
N ILE A 399 -21.94 3.51 21.55
CA ILE A 399 -20.66 4.17 21.24
C ILE A 399 -20.32 4.12 19.74
N CYS A 400 -21.03 3.31 18.94
CA CYS A 400 -20.75 3.16 17.52
C CYS A 400 -21.46 4.24 16.69
N PRO A 401 -20.75 5.15 16.00
CA PRO A 401 -21.37 6.21 15.21
C PRO A 401 -22.16 5.66 14.00
N VAL A 402 -21.80 4.47 13.50
CA VAL A 402 -22.51 3.83 12.38
C VAL A 402 -23.93 3.43 12.79
N ALA A 403 -24.14 2.97 14.03
CA ALA A 403 -25.47 2.61 14.53
C ALA A 403 -26.41 3.83 14.56
N TRP A 404 -25.93 4.97 15.07
CA TRP A 404 -26.67 6.24 15.08
C TRP A 404 -26.91 6.80 13.68
N THR A 405 -25.97 6.59 12.76
CA THR A 405 -26.13 6.99 11.35
C THR A 405 -27.23 6.18 10.67
N LEU A 406 -27.22 4.86 10.85
CA LEU A 406 -28.24 3.96 10.28
C LEU A 406 -29.63 4.29 10.86
N GLN A 407 -29.71 4.47 12.17
CA GLN A 407 -30.94 4.86 12.87
C GLN A 407 -31.46 6.22 12.37
N GLY A 408 -30.58 7.22 12.22
CA GLY A 408 -30.93 8.54 11.70
C GLY A 408 -31.44 8.49 10.26
N ILE A 409 -30.77 7.76 9.36
CA ILE A 409 -31.19 7.61 7.96
C ILE A 409 -32.54 6.90 7.88
N ILE A 410 -32.68 5.73 8.49
CA ILE A 410 -33.91 4.92 8.42
C ILE A 410 -35.10 5.68 9.01
N SER A 411 -34.91 6.33 10.16
CA SER A 411 -35.96 7.13 10.79
C SER A 411 -36.31 8.39 9.99
N SER A 412 -35.36 8.98 9.24
CA SER A 412 -35.62 10.16 8.39
C SER A 412 -36.31 9.82 7.08
N GLN A 413 -36.05 8.63 6.51
CA GLN A 413 -36.56 8.24 5.20
C GLN A 413 -37.87 7.45 5.27
N LEU A 414 -38.08 6.70 6.35
CA LEU A 414 -39.19 5.75 6.48
C LEU A 414 -40.04 5.99 7.73
N GLY A 415 -39.68 6.95 8.59
CA GLY A 415 -40.35 7.17 9.88
C GLY A 415 -41.75 7.79 9.76
N ASP A 416 -42.03 8.48 8.67
CA ASP A 416 -43.32 9.14 8.36
C ASP A 416 -44.16 8.37 7.33
N VAL A 417 -43.66 7.22 6.87
CA VAL A 417 -44.34 6.41 5.85
C VAL A 417 -45.47 5.60 6.49
N GLU A 418 -46.71 5.97 6.15
CA GLU A 418 -47.93 5.32 6.65
C GLU A 418 -48.43 4.19 5.74
N THR A 419 -47.68 3.84 4.69
CA THR A 419 -48.07 2.74 3.78
C THR A 419 -48.19 1.44 4.56
N VAL A 420 -49.32 0.75 4.38
CA VAL A 420 -49.57 -0.52 5.05
C VAL A 420 -48.73 -1.61 4.39
N ILE A 421 -48.00 -2.36 5.20
CA ILE A 421 -47.25 -3.53 4.76
C ILE A 421 -47.90 -4.79 5.31
N GLU A 422 -48.07 -5.79 4.45
CA GLU A 422 -48.55 -7.12 4.81
C GLU A 422 -47.39 -8.10 4.69
N GLY A 423 -46.94 -8.64 5.83
CA GLY A 423 -45.90 -9.67 5.92
C GLY A 423 -46.35 -10.82 6.81
N PRO A 424 -45.64 -11.96 6.79
CA PRO A 424 -45.97 -13.11 7.63
C PRO A 424 -45.83 -12.74 9.11
N GLY A 425 -46.96 -12.51 9.79
CA GLY A 425 -47.03 -12.21 11.22
C GLY A 425 -47.10 -10.73 11.62
N PHE A 426 -47.16 -9.78 10.67
CA PHE A 426 -47.33 -8.35 10.97
C PHE A 426 -48.22 -7.65 9.96
N ARG A 427 -49.21 -6.89 10.44
CA ARG A 427 -50.11 -6.05 9.64
C ARG A 427 -50.20 -4.67 10.28
N GLY A 428 -49.54 -3.69 9.68
CA GLY A 428 -49.44 -2.33 10.20
C GLY A 428 -48.75 -1.39 9.22
N SER A 429 -48.58 -0.13 9.61
CA SER A 429 -47.82 0.83 8.80
C SER A 429 -46.31 0.53 8.83
N VAL A 430 -45.56 1.00 7.83
CA VAL A 430 -44.07 0.92 7.83
C VAL A 430 -43.49 1.55 9.10
N LYS A 431 -44.07 2.66 9.56
CA LYS A 431 -43.72 3.32 10.82
C LYS A 431 -43.93 2.42 12.05
N ASP A 432 -45.03 1.69 12.12
CA ASP A 432 -45.30 0.77 13.24
C ASP A 432 -44.34 -0.41 13.23
N TYR A 433 -44.00 -0.92 12.04
CA TYR A 433 -43.02 -1.99 11.86
C TYR A 433 -41.62 -1.60 12.33
N LEU A 434 -41.17 -0.39 12.00
CA LEU A 434 -39.87 0.14 12.43
C LEU A 434 -39.81 0.35 13.95
N LYS A 435 -40.93 0.72 14.56
CA LYS A 435 -41.04 0.92 16.00
C LYS A 435 -41.04 -0.40 16.76
N GLU A 436 -41.75 -1.42 16.27
CA GLU A 436 -41.88 -2.72 16.95
C GLU A 436 -40.65 -3.62 16.76
N ASN A 437 -40.07 -3.69 15.56
CA ASN A 437 -38.96 -4.60 15.26
C ASN A 437 -37.57 -3.99 15.50
N TYR A 438 -37.43 -2.67 15.34
CA TYR A 438 -36.13 -1.99 15.42
C TYR A 438 -36.07 -0.91 16.50
N GLY A 439 -37.19 -0.58 17.15
CA GLY A 439 -37.24 0.49 18.16
C GLY A 439 -37.01 1.90 17.59
N TYR A 440 -37.10 2.07 16.27
CA TYR A 440 -36.79 3.32 15.58
C TYR A 440 -38.04 4.20 15.50
N GLY A 441 -38.02 5.32 16.25
CA GLY A 441 -39.11 6.29 16.27
C GLY A 441 -38.74 7.60 15.56
N THR A 442 -39.74 8.30 15.01
CA THR A 442 -39.57 9.62 14.36
C THR A 442 -38.92 10.68 15.24
N LYS A 443 -39.06 10.56 16.56
CA LYS A 443 -38.46 11.48 17.54
C LYS A 443 -36.94 11.28 17.72
N MET A 444 -36.35 10.23 17.14
CA MET A 444 -34.93 9.87 17.34
C MET A 444 -33.97 10.51 16.33
N VAL A 445 -34.47 11.23 15.31
CA VAL A 445 -33.64 11.91 14.31
C VAL A 445 -32.81 13.03 14.94
N GLY A 446 -33.42 13.90 15.74
CA GLY A 446 -32.73 15.00 16.44
C GLY A 446 -31.61 14.52 17.38
N PRO A 447 -31.87 13.56 18.28
CA PRO A 447 -30.85 12.93 19.11
C PRO A 447 -29.71 12.30 18.31
N SER A 448 -30.00 11.62 17.19
CA SER A 448 -28.97 11.00 16.35
C SER A 448 -28.03 12.04 15.74
N ILE A 449 -28.57 13.17 15.25
CA ILE A 449 -27.76 14.29 14.72
C ILE A 449 -26.87 14.87 15.82
N ALA A 450 -27.42 15.11 17.02
CA ALA A 450 -26.66 15.67 18.14
C ALA A 450 -25.50 14.74 18.57
N VAL A 451 -25.73 13.43 18.62
CA VAL A 451 -24.70 12.43 18.95
C VAL A 451 -23.61 12.39 17.88
N LEU A 452 -23.96 12.43 16.59
CA LEU A 452 -22.99 12.44 15.49
C LEU A 452 -22.12 13.71 15.47
N VAL A 453 -22.71 14.87 15.77
CA VAL A 453 -21.95 16.12 15.96
C VAL A 453 -21.04 15.99 17.19
N GLY A 454 -21.53 15.41 18.28
CA GLY A 454 -20.74 15.12 19.48
C GLY A 454 -19.51 14.24 19.20
N PHE A 455 -19.65 13.17 18.40
CA PHE A 455 -18.53 12.34 17.99
C PHE A 455 -17.49 13.11 17.17
N ASN A 456 -17.91 13.97 16.25
CA ASN A 456 -16.98 14.81 15.48
C ASN A 456 -16.16 15.73 16.39
N VAL A 457 -16.83 16.39 17.35
CA VAL A 457 -16.16 17.25 18.34
C VAL A 457 -15.21 16.43 19.22
N LEU A 458 -15.62 15.24 19.66
CA LEU A 458 -14.81 14.35 20.48
C LEU A 458 -13.56 13.86 19.74
N PHE A 459 -13.69 13.36 18.52
CA PHE A 459 -12.54 12.89 17.73
C PHE A 459 -11.61 14.03 17.35
N PHE A 460 -12.13 15.20 17.00
CA PHE A 460 -11.32 16.38 16.75
C PHE A 460 -10.53 16.79 18.00
N SER A 461 -11.20 16.82 19.16
CA SER A 461 -10.57 17.17 20.44
C SER A 461 -9.53 16.13 20.87
N ALA A 462 -9.83 14.84 20.69
CA ALA A 462 -8.91 13.74 20.97
C ALA A 462 -7.69 13.77 20.04
N PHE A 463 -7.88 14.10 18.76
CA PHE A 463 -6.80 14.30 17.80
C PHE A 463 -5.93 15.50 18.20
N ALA A 464 -6.53 16.66 18.50
CA ALA A 464 -5.83 17.85 18.95
C ALA A 464 -5.05 17.62 20.26
N ALA A 465 -5.65 16.92 21.22
CA ALA A 465 -5.00 16.52 22.47
C ALA A 465 -3.88 15.50 22.22
N SER A 466 -4.08 14.54 21.31
CA SER A 466 -3.04 13.57 20.94
C SER A 466 -1.84 14.27 20.30
N VAL A 467 -2.06 15.23 19.40
CA VAL A 467 -0.96 16.03 18.83
C VAL A 467 -0.23 16.84 19.92
N LYS A 468 -0.96 17.38 20.91
CA LYS A 468 -0.38 18.21 21.98
C LYS A 468 0.37 17.40 23.04
N PHE A 469 -0.13 16.24 23.42
CA PHE A 469 0.36 15.47 24.58
C PHE A 469 1.06 14.16 24.20
N ILE A 470 0.67 13.52 23.09
CA ILE A 470 1.31 12.31 22.59
C ILE A 470 2.44 12.73 21.67
N ASN A 471 3.67 12.62 22.19
CA ASN A 471 4.87 12.97 21.46
C ASN A 471 5.12 11.94 20.34
N PHE A 472 4.52 12.15 19.17
CA PHE A 472 4.60 11.25 18.00
C PHE A 472 6.02 11.06 17.43
N GLN A 473 7.03 11.75 17.98
CA GLN A 473 8.43 11.62 17.56
C GLN A 473 9.14 10.35 18.06
N ARG A 474 8.45 9.39 18.68
CA ARG A 474 9.09 8.17 19.26
C ARG A 474 8.70 6.82 18.63
N ARG A 475 8.21 6.77 17.38
CA ARG A 475 8.05 5.50 16.66
C ARG A 475 8.65 5.56 15.27
#